data_AF-Q6PQK3-F1
#
_entry.id   AF-Q6PQK3-F1
#
_cell.length_a   1.000
_cell.length_b   1.000
_cell.length_c   1.000
_cell.angle_alpha   90.00
_cell.angle_beta   90.00
_cell.angle_gamma   90.00
#
_symmetry.space_group_name_H-M   'P 1'
#
loop_
_entity.id
_entity.type
_entity.pdbx_description
1 polymer ?
#
loop_
_entity_poly.entity_id
_entity_poly.type
_entity_poly.pdbx_seq_one_letter_code
_entity_poly.pdbx_strand_id
1 'polypeptide(L)'
;NTGGFGPIRVTVNGPLTQRYRIGFRYASTVDFDFFVSRGGTTVNNFRFLRTMNSGDELKYGNFVRRAFTTPFTFTQIQDIIRTSIQGLSGNGEVYIDKIEIIPVTATFEAEYDLERAQEAVNALFTNTNPRRLKTDVTDYHIDQVSNLVACLSDEFCLDEKRELLEKVKYAEAT
;
A
#
# COMPACT_ATOMS: atom_id res chain seq x y z
N ASN A 1 -4.59 -17.39 -17.09
CA ASN A 1 -3.21 -17.21 -17.61
C ASN A 1 -2.31 -16.69 -16.52
N THR A 2 -1.08 -17.20 -16.45
CA THR A 2 -0.04 -16.73 -15.51
C THR A 2 1.10 -16.12 -16.32
N GLY A 3 1.51 -14.91 -15.94
CA GLY A 3 2.68 -14.23 -16.50
C GLY A 3 3.76 -14.16 -15.43
N GLY A 4 5.03 -14.26 -15.82
CA GLY A 4 6.16 -14.13 -14.90
C GLY A 4 7.24 -13.26 -15.52
N PHE A 5 7.90 -12.45 -14.69
CA PHE A 5 9.13 -11.79 -15.11
C PHE A 5 10.32 -12.72 -14.86
N GLY A 6 11.41 -12.49 -15.60
CA GLY A 6 12.68 -13.15 -15.33
C GLY A 6 13.15 -12.92 -13.89
N PRO A 7 14.06 -13.77 -13.37
CA PRO A 7 14.59 -13.59 -12.03
C PRO A 7 15.37 -12.27 -11.93
N ILE A 8 15.08 -11.48 -10.89
CA ILE A 8 15.80 -10.26 -10.55
C ILE A 8 16.83 -10.63 -9.49
N ARG A 9 18.11 -10.55 -9.85
CA ARG A 9 19.22 -10.76 -8.90
C ARG A 9 19.51 -9.45 -8.18
N VAL A 10 19.59 -9.50 -6.85
CA VAL A 10 19.82 -8.34 -5.99
C VAL A 10 21.07 -8.57 -5.16
N THR A 11 21.92 -7.54 -5.04
CA THR A 11 23.06 -7.53 -4.11
C THR A 11 22.74 -6.61 -2.94
N VAL A 12 22.72 -7.16 -1.73
CA VAL A 12 22.38 -6.47 -0.49
C VAL A 12 23.66 -6.08 0.24
N ASN A 13 23.92 -4.77 0.31
CA ASN A 13 25.11 -4.22 0.98
C ASN A 13 24.84 -3.81 2.44
N GLY A 14 23.58 -3.85 2.88
CA GLY A 14 23.15 -3.54 4.24
C GLY A 14 22.98 -4.77 5.12
N PRO A 15 22.62 -4.59 6.40
CA PRO A 15 22.34 -5.72 7.29
C PRO A 15 21.12 -6.50 6.81
N LEU A 16 21.17 -7.83 6.86
CA LEU A 16 20.06 -8.71 6.46
C LEU A 16 18.84 -8.59 7.40
N THR A 17 18.99 -7.92 8.54
CA THR A 17 17.89 -7.55 9.43
C THR A 17 17.09 -6.35 8.92
N GLN A 18 17.61 -5.59 7.95
CA GLN A 18 16.87 -4.47 7.35
C GLN A 18 15.62 -4.98 6.64
N ARG A 19 14.47 -4.44 7.02
CA ARG A 19 13.18 -4.71 6.39
C ARG A 19 12.98 -3.77 5.21
N TYR A 20 12.30 -4.25 4.17
CA TYR A 20 11.98 -3.51 2.97
C TYR A 20 10.53 -3.72 2.57
N ARG A 21 9.89 -2.69 2.03
CA ARG A 21 8.68 -2.84 1.21
C ARG A 21 9.07 -2.85 -0.26
N ILE A 22 8.30 -3.53 -1.09
CA ILE A 22 8.46 -3.52 -2.54
C ILE A 22 7.28 -2.81 -3.19
N GLY A 23 7.57 -1.91 -4.11
CA GLY A 23 6.59 -1.17 -4.87
C GLY A 23 6.82 -1.22 -6.36
N PHE A 24 5.76 -0.91 -7.09
CA PHE A 24 5.69 -1.00 -8.53
C PHE A 24 5.04 0.25 -9.09
N ARG A 25 5.60 0.76 -10.17
CA ARG A 25 4.92 1.69 -11.06
C ARG A 25 4.40 0.92 -12.26
N TYR A 26 3.09 0.88 -12.43
CA TYR A 26 2.45 0.02 -13.42
C TYR A 26 1.25 0.70 -14.08
N ALA A 27 0.89 0.23 -15.26
CA ALA A 27 -0.38 0.50 -15.91
C ALA A 27 -1.03 -0.83 -16.31
N SER A 28 -2.36 -0.92 -16.27
CA SER A 28 -3.07 -2.16 -16.61
C SER A 28 -4.46 -1.92 -17.18
N THR A 29 -4.85 -2.74 -18.14
CA THR A 29 -6.22 -2.78 -18.70
C THR A 29 -7.16 -3.70 -17.92
N VAL A 30 -6.61 -4.51 -17.00
CA VAL A 30 -7.33 -5.49 -16.19
C VAL A 30 -6.92 -5.42 -14.71
N ASP A 31 -7.80 -5.89 -13.83
CA ASP A 31 -7.43 -6.14 -12.44
C ASP A 31 -6.70 -7.49 -12.36
N PHE A 32 -5.59 -7.56 -11.62
CA PHE A 32 -4.73 -8.75 -11.59
C PHE A 32 -4.11 -8.97 -10.21
N ASP A 33 -3.74 -10.21 -9.92
CA ASP A 33 -3.10 -10.56 -8.66
C ASP A 33 -1.58 -10.60 -8.85
N PHE A 34 -0.87 -9.80 -8.06
CA PHE A 34 0.57 -9.65 -8.12
C PHE A 34 1.22 -10.43 -6.97
N PHE A 35 2.17 -11.31 -7.30
CA PHE A 35 2.95 -12.08 -6.34
C PHE A 35 4.43 -11.71 -6.43
N VAL A 36 5.06 -11.60 -5.26
CA VAL A 36 6.51 -11.45 -5.12
C VAL A 36 7.02 -12.61 -4.27
N SER A 37 8.00 -13.33 -4.80
CA SER A 37 8.73 -14.36 -4.06
C SER A 37 10.21 -14.03 -3.95
N ARG A 38 10.80 -14.40 -2.82
CA ARG A 38 12.23 -14.26 -2.50
C ARG A 38 12.76 -15.63 -2.11
N GLY A 39 13.75 -16.14 -2.83
CA GLY A 39 14.34 -17.45 -2.55
C GLY A 39 13.35 -18.63 -2.63
N GLY A 40 12.27 -18.49 -3.41
CA GLY A 40 11.21 -19.51 -3.55
C GLY A 40 10.03 -19.37 -2.58
N THR A 41 10.11 -18.48 -1.59
CA THR A 41 9.00 -18.18 -0.68
C THR A 41 8.24 -16.94 -1.13
N THR A 42 6.91 -17.02 -1.26
CA THR A 42 6.07 -15.83 -1.48
C THR A 42 6.15 -14.93 -0.26
N VAL A 43 6.64 -13.71 -0.44
CA VAL A 43 6.75 -12.70 0.63
C VAL A 43 5.63 -11.66 0.56
N ASN A 44 4.99 -11.53 -0.60
CA ASN A 44 3.94 -10.55 -0.83
C ASN A 44 2.96 -11.04 -1.91
N ASN A 45 1.67 -10.84 -1.68
CA ASN A 45 0.61 -11.06 -2.66
C ASN A 45 -0.54 -10.06 -2.46
N PHE A 46 -1.04 -9.47 -3.53
CA PHE A 46 -2.10 -8.46 -3.45
C PHE A 46 -2.77 -8.24 -4.81
N ARG A 47 -4.02 -7.79 -4.78
CA ARG A 47 -4.78 -7.48 -6.00
C ARG A 47 -4.54 -6.05 -6.45
N PHE A 48 -4.04 -5.89 -7.66
CA PHE A 48 -3.78 -4.62 -8.32
C PHE A 48 -4.96 -4.31 -9.25
N LEU A 49 -5.35 -3.04 -9.32
CA LEU A 49 -6.52 -2.61 -10.08
C LEU A 49 -6.12 -2.08 -11.45
N ARG A 50 -7.01 -2.17 -12.42
CA ARG A 50 -6.82 -1.54 -13.73
C ARG A 50 -6.70 -0.03 -13.59
N THR A 51 -5.93 0.56 -14.51
CA THR A 51 -5.63 2.00 -14.55
C THR A 51 -5.94 2.65 -15.88
N MET A 52 -6.31 1.85 -16.89
CA MET A 52 -6.71 2.29 -18.22
C MET A 52 -7.69 1.31 -18.86
N ASN A 53 -8.34 1.68 -19.97
CA ASN A 53 -9.19 0.76 -20.72
C ASN A 53 -8.40 0.04 -21.80
N SER A 54 -8.88 -1.13 -22.23
CA SER A 54 -8.29 -1.85 -23.36
C SER A 54 -8.48 -1.04 -24.65
N GLY A 55 -7.41 -0.94 -25.44
CA GLY A 55 -7.38 -0.17 -26.70
C GLY A 55 -7.02 1.30 -26.53
N ASP A 56 -6.94 1.81 -25.29
CA ASP A 56 -6.44 3.17 -25.04
C ASP A 56 -4.93 3.23 -25.33
N GLU A 57 -4.48 4.36 -25.87
CA GLU A 57 -3.05 4.65 -26.01
C GLU A 57 -2.38 4.75 -24.63
N LEU A 58 -1.24 4.07 -24.46
CA LEU A 58 -0.46 4.09 -23.22
C LEU A 58 0.19 5.47 -23.00
N LYS A 59 -0.28 6.19 -21.97
CA LYS A 59 0.20 7.53 -21.59
C LYS A 59 0.81 7.52 -20.20
N TYR A 60 1.65 8.52 -19.93
CA TYR A 60 2.26 8.73 -18.60
C TYR A 60 1.22 8.71 -17.46
N GLY A 61 0.04 9.32 -17.67
CA GLY A 61 -1.03 9.38 -16.68
C GLY A 61 -1.73 8.05 -16.38
N ASN A 62 -1.51 7.00 -17.18
CA ASN A 62 -2.07 5.67 -16.90
C ASN A 62 -1.24 4.90 -15.85
N PHE A 63 -0.01 5.35 -15.57
CA PHE A 63 0.86 4.68 -14.60
C PHE A 63 0.55 5.15 -13.19
N VAL A 64 0.25 4.20 -12.31
CA VAL A 64 0.09 4.44 -10.87
C VAL A 64 1.22 3.77 -10.10
N ARG A 65 1.53 4.32 -8.93
CA ARG A 65 2.49 3.74 -7.99
C ARG A 65 1.73 2.97 -6.91
N ARG A 66 2.09 1.71 -6.68
CA ARG A 66 1.57 0.91 -5.56
C ARG A 66 2.68 0.10 -4.90
N ALA A 67 2.73 0.17 -3.57
CA ALA A 67 3.62 -0.65 -2.76
C ALA A 67 2.83 -1.69 -1.97
N PHE A 68 3.46 -2.84 -1.76
CA PHE A 68 2.96 -3.82 -0.81
C PHE A 68 3.13 -3.30 0.61
N THR A 69 2.16 -3.59 1.46
CA THR A 69 2.14 -3.15 2.86
C THR A 69 3.03 -4.03 3.74
N THR A 70 3.06 -5.34 3.47
CA THR A 70 3.84 -6.31 4.24
C THR A 70 5.33 -6.19 3.89
N PRO A 71 6.18 -5.76 4.85
CA PRO A 71 7.60 -5.69 4.60
C PRO A 71 8.25 -7.08 4.71
N PHE A 72 9.39 -7.25 4.04
CA PHE A 72 10.19 -8.47 4.06
C PHE A 72 11.67 -8.16 4.27
N THR A 73 12.46 -9.15 4.65
CA THR A 73 13.92 -9.06 4.71
C THR A 73 14.55 -9.88 3.59
N PHE A 74 15.74 -9.51 3.16
CA PHE A 74 16.59 -10.39 2.38
C PHE A 74 17.27 -11.42 3.30
N THR A 75 17.49 -12.63 2.81
CA THR A 75 18.08 -13.72 3.63
C THR A 75 19.55 -13.98 3.29
N GLN A 76 20.06 -13.35 2.23
CA GLN A 76 21.41 -13.55 1.71
C GLN A 76 21.91 -12.28 1.01
N ILE A 77 23.24 -12.12 0.93
CA ILE A 77 23.88 -10.97 0.26
C ILE A 77 23.55 -10.96 -1.24
N GLN A 78 23.51 -12.13 -1.87
CA GLN A 78 23.05 -12.28 -3.26
C GLN A 78 21.71 -13.01 -3.25
N ASP A 79 20.62 -12.27 -3.42
CA ASP A 79 19.27 -12.84 -3.37
C ASP A 79 18.57 -12.75 -4.73
N ILE A 80 17.48 -13.51 -4.87
CA ILE A 80 16.66 -13.52 -6.08
C ILE A 80 15.23 -13.17 -5.73
N ILE A 81 14.74 -12.11 -6.36
CA ILE A 81 13.33 -11.75 -6.39
C ILE A 81 12.72 -12.31 -7.68
N ARG A 82 11.54 -12.92 -7.55
CA ARG A 82 10.70 -13.31 -8.69
C ARG A 82 9.34 -12.69 -8.52
N THR A 83 8.83 -12.16 -9.62
CA THR A 83 7.50 -11.58 -9.69
C THR A 83 6.65 -12.37 -10.66
N SER A 84 5.39 -12.61 -10.27
CA SER A 84 4.41 -13.24 -11.15
C SER A 84 3.07 -12.56 -11.02
N ILE A 85 2.32 -12.62 -12.11
CA ILE A 85 0.99 -12.05 -12.24
C ILE A 85 0.02 -13.19 -12.56
N GLN A 86 -1.12 -13.20 -11.90
CA GLN A 86 -2.23 -14.10 -12.17
C GLN A 86 -3.51 -13.30 -12.41
N GLY A 87 -4.54 -13.97 -12.93
CA GLY A 87 -5.84 -13.33 -13.17
C GLY A 87 -5.92 -12.52 -14.47
N LEU A 88 -4.96 -12.67 -15.38
CA LEU A 88 -5.06 -12.11 -16.73
C LEU A 88 -6.20 -12.80 -17.48
N SER A 89 -7.25 -12.05 -17.81
CA SER A 89 -8.39 -12.48 -18.61
C SER A 89 -8.31 -11.90 -20.02
N GLY A 90 -8.70 -12.68 -21.04
CA GLY A 90 -8.73 -12.24 -22.43
C GLY A 90 -7.39 -11.67 -22.94
N ASN A 91 -7.46 -10.52 -23.60
CA ASN A 91 -6.32 -9.74 -24.11
C ASN A 91 -5.87 -8.66 -23.10
N GLY A 92 -5.97 -8.94 -21.80
CA GLY A 92 -5.53 -8.01 -20.75
C GLY A 92 -4.03 -7.72 -20.83
N GLU A 93 -3.68 -6.46 -20.67
CA GLU A 93 -2.32 -5.92 -20.81
C GLU A 93 -1.87 -5.33 -19.47
N VAL A 94 -0.66 -5.68 -19.05
CA VAL A 94 -0.01 -5.13 -17.85
C VAL A 94 1.36 -4.63 -18.23
N TYR A 95 1.62 -3.35 -17.96
CA TYR A 95 2.90 -2.68 -18.17
C TYR A 95 3.54 -2.38 -16.82
N ILE A 96 4.79 -2.78 -16.64
CA ILE A 96 5.60 -2.43 -15.46
C ILE A 96 6.72 -1.49 -15.92
N ASP A 97 6.76 -0.30 -15.34
CA ASP A 97 7.79 0.71 -15.60
C ASP A 97 8.93 0.64 -14.58
N LYS A 98 8.59 0.55 -13.28
CA LYS A 98 9.57 0.62 -12.20
C LYS A 98 9.26 -0.38 -11.09
N ILE A 99 10.32 -0.95 -10.52
CA ILE A 99 10.30 -1.72 -9.27
C ILE A 99 11.11 -0.95 -8.24
N GLU A 100 10.57 -0.79 -7.04
CA GLU A 100 11.16 -0.01 -5.97
C GLU A 100 11.33 -0.88 -4.72
N ILE A 101 12.55 -0.95 -4.19
CA ILE A 101 12.85 -1.60 -2.91
C ILE A 101 13.07 -0.49 -1.89
N ILE A 102 12.15 -0.35 -0.95
CA ILE A 102 12.05 0.81 -0.06
C ILE A 102 12.44 0.35 1.34
N PRO A 103 13.52 0.88 1.96
CA PRO A 103 13.88 0.51 3.31
C PRO A 103 12.80 0.97 4.28
N VAL A 104 12.42 0.07 5.19
CA VAL A 104 11.52 0.39 6.29
C VAL A 104 12.34 1.03 7.41
N THR A 105 12.08 2.31 7.67
CA THR A 105 12.60 3.04 8.83
C THR A 105 11.49 3.29 9.83
N ALA A 106 11.84 3.59 11.08
CA ALA A 106 10.84 3.94 12.10
C ALA A 106 9.99 5.15 11.69
N THR A 107 10.61 6.14 11.04
CA THR A 107 9.94 7.31 10.47
C THR A 107 8.96 6.94 9.36
N PHE A 108 9.36 6.07 8.43
CA PHE A 108 8.51 5.66 7.32
C PHE A 108 7.30 4.85 7.77
N GLU A 109 7.46 3.97 8.77
CA GLU A 109 6.30 3.25 9.36
C GLU A 109 5.35 4.23 10.03
N ALA A 110 5.87 5.19 10.79
CA ALA A 110 5.04 6.20 11.44
C ALA A 110 4.28 7.08 10.42
N GLU A 111 4.94 7.55 9.36
CA GLU A 111 4.32 8.31 8.26
C GLU A 111 3.22 7.48 7.55
N TYR A 112 3.49 6.20 7.30
CA TYR A 112 2.53 5.32 6.64
C TYR A 112 1.31 5.03 7.51
N ASP A 113 1.51 4.75 8.80
CA ASP A 113 0.42 4.54 9.75
C ASP A 113 -0.40 5.83 9.92
N LEU A 114 0.26 6.99 9.93
CA LEU A 114 -0.39 8.29 9.96
C LEU A 114 -1.26 8.52 8.72
N GLU A 115 -0.75 8.27 7.51
CA GLU A 115 -1.51 8.39 6.26
C GLU A 115 -2.78 7.52 6.31
N ARG A 116 -2.65 6.25 6.75
CA ARG A 116 -3.79 5.35 6.90
C ARG A 116 -4.82 5.82 7.92
N ALA A 117 -4.36 6.32 9.07
CA ALA A 117 -5.24 6.85 10.10
C ALA A 117 -5.97 8.11 9.59
N GLN A 118 -5.26 8.99 8.86
CA GLN A 118 -5.84 10.18 8.25
C GLN A 118 -6.93 9.84 7.23
N GLU A 119 -6.67 8.88 6.34
CA GLU A 119 -7.66 8.37 5.38
C GLU A 119 -8.90 7.80 6.08
N ALA A 120 -8.68 6.98 7.12
CA ALA A 120 -9.76 6.35 7.88
C ALA A 120 -10.63 7.38 8.62
N VAL A 121 -10.00 8.37 9.28
CA VAL A 121 -10.72 9.47 9.94
C VAL A 121 -11.49 10.32 8.92
N ASN A 122 -10.86 10.69 7.81
CA ASN A 122 -11.53 11.47 6.77
C ASN A 122 -12.72 10.71 6.16
N ALA A 123 -12.64 9.38 6.08
CA ALA A 123 -13.71 8.55 5.57
C ALA A 123 -14.99 8.55 6.44
N LEU A 124 -14.89 8.92 7.72
CA LEU A 124 -16.06 9.10 8.61
C LEU A 124 -16.92 10.31 8.22
N PHE A 125 -16.31 11.33 7.62
CA PHE A 125 -16.96 12.60 7.33
C PHE A 125 -17.42 12.71 5.88
N THR A 126 -18.42 13.55 5.64
CA THR A 126 -18.83 13.90 4.28
C THR A 126 -17.75 14.72 3.58
N ASN A 127 -17.51 14.47 2.29
CA ASN A 127 -16.52 15.20 1.49
C ASN A 127 -16.76 16.72 1.43
N THR A 128 -18.00 17.16 1.67
CA THR A 128 -18.42 18.57 1.63
C THR A 128 -18.34 19.28 2.98
N ASN A 129 -18.27 18.54 4.10
CA ASN A 129 -18.15 19.13 5.43
C ASN A 129 -17.40 18.17 6.38
N PRO A 130 -16.18 18.54 6.84
CA PRO A 130 -15.36 17.72 7.74
C PRO A 130 -15.88 17.64 9.18
N ARG A 131 -17.07 18.18 9.44
CA ARG A 131 -17.78 18.10 10.74
C ARG A 131 -19.14 17.41 10.62
N ARG A 132 -19.47 16.82 9.48
CA ARG A 132 -20.71 16.05 9.32
C ARG A 132 -20.35 14.61 9.02
N LEU A 133 -20.80 13.68 9.88
CA LEU A 133 -20.65 12.25 9.64
C LEU A 133 -21.44 11.81 8.42
N LYS A 134 -20.95 10.80 7.71
CA LYS A 134 -21.73 10.11 6.69
C LYS A 134 -22.86 9.33 7.36
N THR A 135 -23.97 9.15 6.64
CA THR A 135 -25.19 8.52 7.18
C THR A 135 -25.06 7.02 7.45
N ASP A 136 -24.04 6.36 6.91
CA ASP A 136 -23.75 4.93 7.03
C ASP A 136 -22.63 4.62 8.04
N VAL A 137 -22.09 5.63 8.71
CA VAL A 137 -21.12 5.45 9.80
C VAL A 137 -21.85 4.99 11.06
N THR A 138 -21.29 3.98 11.73
CA THR A 138 -21.82 3.42 12.98
C THR A 138 -20.82 3.67 14.10
N ASP A 139 -21.26 3.62 15.35
CA ASP A 139 -20.38 3.71 16.52
C ASP A 139 -19.22 2.69 16.45
N TYR A 140 -19.51 1.50 15.94
CA TYR A 140 -18.49 0.48 15.69
C TYR A 140 -17.42 0.91 14.68
N HIS A 141 -17.81 1.62 13.60
CA HIS A 141 -16.83 2.18 12.67
C HIS A 141 -15.97 3.24 13.34
N ILE A 142 -16.56 4.09 14.20
CA ILE A 142 -15.84 5.14 14.93
C ILE A 142 -14.83 4.50 15.89
N ASP A 143 -15.21 3.46 16.64
CA ASP A 143 -14.32 2.72 17.54
C ASP A 143 -13.12 2.09 16.79
N GLN A 144 -13.36 1.51 15.61
CA GLN A 144 -12.28 0.95 14.79
C GLN A 144 -11.28 2.02 14.37
N VAL A 145 -11.76 3.19 13.96
CA VAL A 145 -10.91 4.31 13.57
C VAL A 145 -10.19 4.90 14.80
N SER A 146 -10.85 4.99 15.94
CA SER A 146 -10.26 5.44 17.22
C SER A 146 -9.05 4.58 17.61
N ASN A 147 -9.20 3.25 17.52
CA ASN A 147 -8.11 2.31 17.77
C ASN A 147 -6.94 2.47 16.78
N LEU A 148 -7.22 2.75 15.49
CA LEU A 148 -6.17 3.02 14.50
C LEU A 148 -5.36 4.26 14.85
N VAL A 149 -6.03 5.35 15.27
CA VAL A 149 -5.35 6.60 15.67
C VAL A 149 -4.57 6.40 16.98
N ALA A 150 -5.10 5.64 17.93
CA ALA A 150 -4.43 5.37 19.21
C ALA A 150 -3.08 4.64 19.04
N CYS A 151 -2.96 3.80 18.01
CA CYS A 151 -1.75 3.05 17.67
C CYS A 151 -0.65 3.89 16.99
N LEU A 152 -0.91 5.16 16.64
CA LEU A 152 0.09 6.03 16.03
C LEU A 152 1.26 6.32 16.99
N SER A 153 2.45 6.52 16.43
CA SER A 153 3.67 6.80 17.19
C SER A 153 3.60 8.14 17.92
N ASP A 154 3.85 8.12 19.23
CA ASP A 154 4.01 9.34 20.05
C ASP A 154 5.37 10.02 19.84
N GLU A 155 6.34 9.34 19.22
CA GLU A 155 7.67 9.89 18.93
C GLU A 155 7.71 10.63 17.60
N PHE A 156 7.04 10.08 16.58
CA PHE A 156 7.15 10.57 15.20
C PHE A 156 5.91 11.31 14.68
N CYS A 157 4.74 11.18 15.31
CA CYS A 157 3.47 11.74 14.82
C CYS A 157 2.63 12.37 15.94
N LEU A 158 3.26 12.93 16.98
CA LEU A 158 2.56 13.38 18.18
C LEU A 158 1.50 14.45 17.90
N ASP A 159 1.85 15.45 17.08
CA ASP A 159 0.95 16.58 16.77
C ASP A 159 -0.22 16.13 15.89
N GLU A 160 0.05 15.33 14.86
CA GLU A 160 -0.98 14.81 13.95
C GLU A 160 -1.89 13.78 14.63
N LYS A 161 -1.32 12.92 15.50
CA LYS A 161 -2.11 12.00 16.33
C LYS A 161 -3.09 12.77 17.21
N ARG A 162 -2.65 13.88 17.83
CA ARG A 162 -3.52 14.73 18.65
C ARG A 162 -4.66 15.32 17.80
N GLU A 163 -4.36 15.85 16.61
CA GLU A 163 -5.38 16.38 15.69
C GLU A 163 -6.40 15.32 15.28
N LEU A 164 -5.94 14.11 14.95
CA LEU A 164 -6.81 12.99 14.57
C LEU A 164 -7.70 12.54 15.73
N LEU A 165 -7.16 12.45 16.95
CA LEU A 165 -7.95 12.11 18.14
C LEU A 165 -9.03 13.14 18.43
N GLU A 166 -8.78 14.44 18.20
CA GLU A 166 -9.81 15.47 18.33
C GLU A 166 -10.96 15.28 17.32
N LYS A 167 -10.63 14.92 16.07
CA LYS A 167 -11.64 14.62 15.04
C LYS A 167 -12.46 13.38 15.39
N VAL A 168 -11.82 12.32 15.89
CA VAL A 168 -12.53 11.10 16.32
C VAL A 168 -13.44 11.37 17.52
N LYS A 169 -12.96 12.11 18.54
CA LYS A 169 -13.80 12.49 19.69
C LYS A 169 -15.02 13.31 19.29
N TYR A 170 -14.87 14.18 18.29
CA TYR A 170 -16.00 14.92 17.75
C TYR A 170 -17.03 13.97 17.10
N ALA A 171 -16.58 12.93 16.39
CA ALA A 171 -17.45 11.91 15.82
C ALA A 171 -18.19 11.10 16.90
N GLU A 172 -17.51 10.69 17.97
CA GLU A 172 -18.11 9.95 19.10
C GLU A 172 -19.20 10.74 19.85
N ALA A 173 -19.13 12.08 19.79
CA ALA A 173 -20.05 12.97 20.50
C ALA A 173 -21.26 13.43 19.66
N THR A 174 -21.36 13.01 18.39
CA THR A 174 -22.41 13.44 17.44
C THR A 174 -23.54 12.41 17.37
#